data_AF-A0A2V5X6K7-F1
#
_entry.id   AF-A0A2V5X6K7-F1
#
_cell.length_a   1.000
_cell.length_b   1.000
_cell.length_c   1.000
_cell.angle_alpha   90.00
_cell.angle_beta   90.00
_cell.angle_gamma   90.00
#
_symmetry.space_group_name_H-M   'P 1'
#
loop_
_entity.id
_entity.type
_entity.pdbx_description
1 polymer ?
#
loop_
_entity_poly.entity_id
_entity_poly.type
_entity_poly.pdbx_seq_one_letter_code
_entity_poly.pdbx_strand_id
1 'polypeptide(L)'
;MRNCFRFCLVLLLATAALSLGAEPSPVVDVSNLALPAGTAAVVDSRLKQAVGEVEIVVRLGDVPLAVAQGEGAKRSGGRLTRVQQREHVSQLSRKHDELMQAVRAMGGHEIARLTKALNAVIMSVDASRISAIAGLPNVVSIRPVGVYQLDLSETVPYIGAKAVQDAGFKGDGVTVAVLDTGIDYTHKEFGGPGTVDAYQAAYGADTSDPKNTTVDGLFPTAKVIGGFDFVGEVWPDGDLAPDPDPIDFNGHGTHVADIIGGVKGVAPGVKFYAVKVCSSVASSCNGIALLQAMDFILDPNGDGDISDAVDVVNLSLGSAYGQREDDLSEATANAVRLGVIVVAAAGNEANHPYIVSSPSTTPEVISVAQTQVPSAKRFPLVINSPAEITGHYLNTETVGWAPIVSGFTGDIVFVGRGCPADAVKPGDPEDPYLANPAGKVAFIDRGGCAVSLKVNRAAKAGAIGVVLGLVAPGDPISFAFGGGDTFVETLIITKDQ
;
A
#
# COMPACT_ATOMS: atom_id res chain seq x y z
N MET A 1 -14.51 -1.96 -71.03
CA MET A 1 -13.25 -1.22 -70.74
C MET A 1 -12.29 -2.18 -70.06
N ARG A 2 -10.98 -1.96 -70.26
CA ARG A 2 -9.89 -2.94 -70.23
C ARG A 2 -9.63 -3.70 -68.91
N ASN A 3 -9.24 -4.97 -69.11
CA ASN A 3 -8.52 -5.95 -68.29
C ASN A 3 -7.51 -5.42 -67.25
N CYS A 4 -7.35 -6.14 -66.11
CA CYS A 4 -6.21 -7.08 -65.90
C CYS A 4 -6.25 -7.80 -64.53
N PHE A 5 -6.21 -9.15 -64.60
CA PHE A 5 -5.51 -10.18 -63.79
C PHE A 5 -5.55 -10.18 -62.23
N ARG A 6 -6.07 -11.24 -61.55
CA ARG A 6 -5.50 -12.62 -61.25
C ARG A 6 -4.31 -12.53 -60.24
N PHE A 7 -4.22 -13.19 -59.08
CA PHE A 7 -4.43 -14.60 -58.62
C PHE A 7 -4.58 -14.61 -57.06
N CYS A 8 -5.52 -15.35 -56.43
CA CYS A 8 -5.45 -16.76 -55.92
C CYS A 8 -4.31 -16.99 -54.90
N LEU A 9 -4.49 -17.54 -53.68
CA LEU A 9 -5.10 -18.82 -53.25
C LEU A 9 -5.05 -18.87 -51.69
N VAL A 10 -6.15 -18.89 -50.91
CA VAL A 10 -6.96 -20.02 -50.37
C VAL A 10 -6.22 -21.14 -49.62
N LEU A 11 -6.45 -21.29 -48.30
CA LEU A 11 -6.83 -22.54 -47.59
C LEU A 11 -7.23 -22.21 -46.12
N LEU A 12 -8.53 -22.22 -45.74
CA LEU A 12 -9.32 -23.28 -45.03
C LEU A 12 -8.62 -23.83 -43.76
N LEU A 13 -9.23 -24.05 -42.58
CA LEU A 13 -10.63 -24.32 -42.19
C LEU A 13 -10.72 -24.40 -40.64
N ALA A 14 -11.91 -24.10 -40.08
CA ALA A 14 -12.52 -24.69 -38.85
C ALA A 14 -11.86 -24.45 -37.46
N THR A 15 -12.53 -24.26 -36.32
CA THR A 15 -13.94 -24.40 -35.89
C THR A 15 -14.15 -23.86 -34.46
N ALA A 16 -15.34 -23.31 -34.20
CA ALA A 16 -16.18 -23.41 -32.99
C ALA A 16 -15.81 -22.78 -31.63
N ALA A 17 -16.75 -21.90 -31.22
CA ALA A 17 -17.08 -21.22 -29.97
C ALA A 17 -16.94 -21.96 -28.62
N LEU A 18 -16.82 -21.17 -27.53
CA LEU A 18 -17.61 -21.29 -26.29
C LEU A 18 -17.46 -20.04 -25.40
N SER A 19 -18.58 -19.38 -25.10
CA SER A 19 -18.69 -18.35 -24.05
C SER A 19 -19.16 -18.99 -22.74
N LEU A 20 -18.63 -18.52 -21.62
CA LEU A 20 -19.13 -18.81 -20.28
C LEU A 20 -18.99 -17.54 -19.43
N GLY A 21 -20.13 -16.89 -19.16
CA GLY A 21 -20.26 -15.85 -18.14
C GLY A 21 -20.52 -16.48 -16.78
N ALA A 22 -20.06 -15.83 -15.71
CA ALA A 22 -20.38 -16.18 -14.33
C ALA A 22 -20.63 -14.90 -13.51
N GLU A 23 -21.82 -14.82 -12.90
CA GLU A 23 -22.20 -13.78 -11.93
C GLU A 23 -21.72 -14.15 -10.51
N PRO A 24 -21.27 -13.20 -9.67
CA PRO A 24 -20.95 -13.49 -8.27
C PRO A 24 -22.19 -13.42 -7.36
N SER A 25 -22.33 -14.43 -6.48
CA SER A 25 -23.37 -14.55 -5.45
C SER A 25 -22.98 -13.85 -4.12
N PRO A 26 -23.95 -13.47 -3.25
CA PRO A 26 -23.71 -12.63 -2.07
C PRO A 26 -23.10 -13.40 -0.87
N VAL A 27 -22.28 -12.70 -0.07
CA VAL A 27 -21.65 -13.22 1.16
C VAL A 27 -22.58 -13.00 2.36
N VAL A 28 -22.81 -14.07 3.14
CA VAL A 28 -23.63 -14.06 4.36
C VAL A 28 -22.81 -13.59 5.56
N ASP A 29 -23.31 -12.60 6.31
CA ASP A 29 -22.70 -12.15 7.57
C ASP A 29 -22.95 -13.16 8.70
N VAL A 30 -21.85 -13.72 9.22
CA VAL A 30 -21.82 -14.78 10.24
C VAL A 30 -21.34 -14.29 11.62
N SER A 31 -21.15 -12.97 11.79
CA SER A 31 -20.55 -12.37 12.98
C SER A 31 -21.32 -12.60 14.28
N ASN A 32 -22.62 -12.94 14.20
CA ASN A 32 -23.48 -13.23 15.35
C ASN A 32 -23.94 -14.70 15.47
N LEU A 33 -23.28 -15.65 14.83
CA LEU A 33 -23.55 -17.07 15.05
C LEU A 33 -22.95 -17.55 16.39
N ALA A 34 -23.57 -17.14 17.49
CA ALA A 34 -23.51 -17.87 18.74
C ALA A 34 -24.24 -19.20 18.52
N LEU A 35 -23.48 -20.31 18.44
CA LEU A 35 -24.08 -21.64 18.39
C LEU A 35 -24.88 -21.85 19.68
N PRO A 36 -26.19 -22.17 19.60
CA PRO A 36 -26.97 -22.55 20.77
C PRO A 36 -26.27 -23.70 21.48
N ALA A 37 -26.19 -23.64 22.81
CA ALA A 37 -25.74 -24.78 23.60
C ALA A 37 -26.66 -25.98 23.30
N GLY A 38 -26.09 -27.03 22.72
CA GLY A 38 -26.81 -28.27 22.38
C GLY A 38 -26.67 -28.75 20.92
N THR A 39 -25.99 -28.03 20.03
CA THR A 39 -25.72 -28.53 18.68
C THR A 39 -24.52 -29.49 18.66
N ALA A 40 -24.63 -30.59 17.91
CA ALA A 40 -23.51 -31.48 17.63
C ALA A 40 -22.28 -30.69 17.16
N ALA A 41 -21.08 -31.11 17.57
CA ALA A 41 -19.86 -30.40 17.21
C ALA A 41 -19.72 -30.24 15.69
N VAL A 42 -19.38 -29.04 15.24
CA VAL A 42 -19.14 -28.77 13.83
C VAL A 42 -17.76 -29.28 13.44
N VAL A 43 -17.72 -30.34 12.63
CA VAL A 43 -16.49 -30.88 12.05
C VAL A 43 -16.23 -30.25 10.69
N ASP A 44 -15.06 -29.64 10.52
CA ASP A 44 -14.60 -29.04 9.26
C ASP A 44 -14.63 -30.06 8.11
N SER A 45 -15.14 -29.63 6.95
CA SER A 45 -15.28 -30.50 5.77
C SER A 45 -13.98 -31.18 5.34
N ARG A 46 -12.83 -30.51 5.51
CA ARG A 46 -11.50 -31.05 5.17
C ARG A 46 -11.14 -32.29 5.97
N LEU A 47 -11.70 -32.44 7.17
CA LEU A 47 -11.47 -33.58 8.03
C LEU A 47 -12.37 -34.78 7.70
N LYS A 48 -13.46 -34.58 6.96
CA LYS A 48 -14.40 -35.67 6.62
C LYS A 48 -13.80 -36.69 5.65
N GLN A 49 -12.79 -36.28 4.87
CA GLN A 49 -12.09 -37.11 3.89
C GLN A 49 -10.64 -37.40 4.30
N ALA A 50 -10.22 -36.96 5.48
CA ALA A 50 -8.87 -37.20 5.97
C ALA A 50 -8.65 -38.67 6.30
N VAL A 51 -7.42 -39.14 6.11
CA VAL A 51 -6.99 -40.51 6.42
C VAL A 51 -5.67 -40.46 7.18
N GLY A 52 -5.46 -41.42 8.10
CA GLY A 52 -4.28 -41.47 8.95
C GLY A 52 -4.25 -40.41 10.04
N GLU A 53 -3.07 -40.22 10.64
CA GLU A 53 -2.84 -39.21 11.69
C GLU A 53 -3.00 -37.78 11.15
N VAL A 54 -3.78 -36.96 11.85
CA VAL A 54 -3.99 -35.55 11.55
C VAL A 54 -3.89 -34.70 12.81
N GLU A 55 -3.39 -33.47 12.64
CA GLU A 55 -3.41 -32.46 13.70
C GLU A 55 -4.69 -31.64 13.65
N ILE A 56 -5.42 -31.63 14.77
CA ILE A 56 -6.71 -30.95 14.90
C ILE A 56 -6.75 -30.00 16.08
N VAL A 57 -7.55 -28.95 15.94
CA VAL A 57 -7.94 -28.02 17.00
C VAL A 57 -9.37 -28.34 17.42
N VAL A 58 -9.54 -28.77 18.67
CA VAL A 58 -10.84 -29.09 19.28
C VAL A 58 -11.26 -27.93 20.18
N ARG A 59 -12.26 -27.16 19.77
CA ARG A 59 -12.80 -26.01 20.53
C ARG A 59 -13.88 -26.46 21.50
N LEU A 60 -13.80 -25.99 22.74
CA LEU A 60 -14.79 -26.23 23.78
C LEU A 60 -15.76 -25.04 23.96
N GLY A 61 -16.91 -25.32 24.58
CA GLY A 61 -18.02 -24.35 24.68
C GLY A 61 -17.85 -23.19 25.66
N ASP A 62 -17.02 -23.32 26.69
CA ASP A 62 -16.78 -22.22 27.63
C ASP A 62 -16.00 -21.07 26.99
N VAL A 63 -16.30 -19.84 27.42
CA VAL A 63 -15.65 -18.64 26.89
C VAL A 63 -14.18 -18.57 27.31
N PRO A 64 -13.26 -18.19 26.39
CA PRO A 64 -11.86 -18.00 26.71
C PRO A 64 -11.66 -16.77 27.62
N LEU A 65 -10.50 -16.69 28.30
CA LEU A 65 -10.22 -15.63 29.27
C LEU A 65 -10.39 -14.21 28.68
N ALA A 66 -9.97 -14.00 27.42
CA ALA A 66 -10.07 -12.70 26.77
C ALA A 66 -11.52 -12.22 26.65
N VAL A 67 -12.46 -13.13 26.38
CA VAL A 67 -13.89 -12.83 26.32
C VAL A 67 -14.46 -12.63 27.72
N ALA A 68 -14.09 -13.48 28.68
CA ALA A 68 -14.50 -13.34 30.09
C ALA A 68 -14.03 -12.02 30.71
N GLN A 69 -12.87 -11.52 30.28
CA GLN A 69 -12.28 -10.26 30.74
C GLN A 69 -13.02 -9.01 30.21
N GLY A 70 -13.82 -9.16 29.16
CA GLY A 70 -14.65 -8.11 28.56
C GLY A 70 -14.00 -7.43 27.35
N GLU A 71 -14.86 -6.96 26.45
CA GLU A 71 -14.44 -6.20 25.27
C GLU A 71 -13.70 -4.91 25.68
N GLY A 72 -12.63 -4.58 24.97
CA GLY A 72 -11.83 -3.38 25.25
C GLY A 72 -11.02 -3.42 26.56
N ALA A 73 -11.04 -4.52 27.33
CA ALA A 73 -10.47 -4.61 28.67
C ALA A 73 -8.99 -4.19 28.82
N LYS A 74 -8.19 -4.26 27.74
CA LYS A 74 -6.81 -3.77 27.73
C LYS A 74 -6.74 -2.24 27.88
N ARG A 75 -7.73 -1.52 27.36
CA ARG A 75 -7.81 -0.06 27.36
C ARG A 75 -8.57 0.49 28.57
N SER A 76 -9.70 -0.14 28.92
CA SER A 76 -10.64 0.36 29.93
C SER A 76 -10.55 -0.32 31.30
N GLY A 77 -9.66 -1.30 31.46
CA GLY A 77 -9.63 -2.17 32.63
C GLY A 77 -10.67 -3.29 32.52
N GLY A 78 -10.24 -4.54 32.78
CA GLY A 78 -11.10 -5.69 32.56
C GLY A 78 -11.94 -6.10 33.78
N ARG A 79 -12.95 -6.93 33.52
CA ARG A 79 -13.98 -7.34 34.49
C ARG A 79 -13.45 -8.24 35.61
N LEU A 80 -12.42 -9.03 35.37
CA LEU A 80 -11.87 -9.98 36.34
C LEU A 80 -10.57 -9.47 36.95
N THR A 81 -10.47 -9.64 38.27
CA THR A 81 -9.21 -9.46 39.02
C THR A 81 -8.18 -10.52 38.64
N ARG A 82 -6.90 -10.30 38.98
CA ARG A 82 -5.83 -11.30 38.72
C ARG A 82 -6.12 -12.67 39.31
N VAL A 83 -6.76 -12.73 40.48
CA VAL A 83 -7.13 -14.00 41.14
C VAL A 83 -8.23 -14.70 40.36
N GLN A 84 -9.29 -13.97 39.97
CA GLN A 84 -10.39 -14.51 39.17
C GLN A 84 -9.94 -14.97 37.77
N GLN A 85 -8.99 -14.26 37.15
CA GLN A 85 -8.41 -14.69 35.87
C GLN A 85 -7.67 -16.02 36.00
N ARG A 86 -6.91 -16.23 37.09
CA ARG A 86 -6.23 -17.50 37.37
C ARG A 86 -7.24 -18.62 37.60
N GLU A 87 -8.28 -18.34 38.39
CA GLU A 87 -9.34 -19.31 38.65
C GLU A 87 -10.09 -19.72 37.37
N HIS A 88 -10.43 -18.77 36.51
CA HIS A 88 -11.07 -19.03 35.20
C HIS A 88 -10.18 -19.92 34.33
N VAL A 89 -8.89 -19.60 34.22
CA VAL A 89 -7.94 -20.45 33.47
C VAL A 89 -7.87 -21.85 34.06
N SER A 90 -7.82 -22.00 35.39
CA SER A 90 -7.81 -23.31 36.05
C SER A 90 -9.10 -24.11 35.81
N GLN A 91 -10.26 -23.45 35.75
CA GLN A 91 -11.53 -24.10 35.39
C GLN A 91 -11.50 -24.63 33.95
N LEU A 92 -11.00 -23.83 33.00
CA LEU A 92 -10.84 -24.27 31.60
C LEU A 92 -9.85 -25.43 31.49
N SER A 93 -8.73 -25.39 32.22
CA SER A 93 -7.73 -26.46 32.20
C SER A 93 -8.28 -27.80 32.70
N ARG A 94 -9.15 -27.81 33.72
CA ARG A 94 -9.80 -29.07 34.16
C ARG A 94 -10.68 -29.68 33.08
N LYS A 95 -11.41 -28.85 32.32
CA LYS A 95 -12.21 -29.32 31.18
C LYS A 95 -11.33 -29.83 30.03
N HIS A 96 -10.14 -29.26 29.84
CA HIS A 96 -9.15 -29.82 28.91
C HIS A 96 -8.64 -31.19 29.37
N ASP A 97 -8.43 -31.38 30.68
CA ASP A 97 -8.03 -32.67 31.23
C ASP A 97 -9.10 -33.75 31.02
N GLU A 98 -10.36 -33.42 31.27
CA GLU A 98 -11.51 -34.32 31.03
C GLU A 98 -11.60 -34.74 29.56
N LEU A 99 -11.50 -33.77 28.63
CA LEU A 99 -11.45 -34.05 27.19
C LEU A 99 -10.28 -34.98 26.85
N MET A 100 -9.08 -34.66 27.33
CA MET A 100 -7.87 -35.40 26.99
C MET A 100 -7.83 -36.80 27.59
N GLN A 101 -8.51 -37.04 28.71
CA GLN A 101 -8.66 -38.39 29.25
C GLN A 101 -9.43 -39.28 28.27
N ALA A 102 -10.51 -38.79 27.67
CA ALA A 102 -11.27 -39.53 26.65
C ALA A 102 -10.49 -39.67 25.33
N VAL A 103 -9.81 -38.60 24.89
CA VAL A 103 -9.03 -38.60 23.65
C VAL A 103 -7.84 -39.57 23.70
N ARG A 104 -7.13 -39.63 24.84
CA ARG A 104 -6.00 -40.56 25.01
C ARG A 104 -6.44 -42.02 24.93
N ALA A 105 -7.64 -42.35 25.42
CA ALA A 105 -8.21 -43.68 25.27
C ALA A 105 -8.52 -44.05 23.81
N MET A 106 -8.65 -43.05 22.93
CA MET A 106 -8.83 -43.22 21.48
C MET A 106 -7.51 -43.18 20.69
N GLY A 107 -6.37 -43.10 21.38
CA GLY A 107 -5.04 -43.04 20.76
C GLY A 107 -4.58 -41.63 20.39
N GLY A 108 -5.31 -40.58 20.78
CA GLY A 108 -4.90 -39.20 20.48
C GLY A 108 -3.80 -38.68 21.42
N HIS A 109 -2.92 -37.85 20.87
CA HIS A 109 -1.79 -37.25 21.56
C HIS A 109 -1.96 -35.74 21.70
N GLU A 110 -1.76 -35.21 22.90
CA GLU A 110 -1.84 -33.77 23.16
C GLU A 110 -0.63 -33.03 22.57
N ILE A 111 -0.88 -31.97 21.80
CA ILE A 111 0.16 -31.09 21.27
C ILE A 111 0.23 -29.81 22.10
N ALA A 112 -0.91 -29.15 22.32
CA ALA A 112 -0.96 -27.88 23.05
C ALA A 112 -2.36 -27.56 23.61
N ARG A 113 -2.42 -26.59 24.54
CA ARG A 113 -3.67 -26.08 25.13
C ARG A 113 -3.77 -24.57 25.01
N LEU A 114 -4.98 -24.08 24.75
CA LEU A 114 -5.31 -22.67 24.64
C LEU A 114 -6.44 -22.33 25.61
N THR A 115 -6.22 -21.34 26.47
CA THR A 115 -7.22 -20.89 27.47
C THR A 115 -7.53 -19.39 27.38
N LYS A 116 -6.64 -18.62 26.73
CA LYS A 116 -6.65 -17.14 26.79
C LYS A 116 -7.42 -16.50 25.65
N ALA A 117 -6.99 -16.73 24.41
CA ALA A 117 -7.62 -16.17 23.21
C ALA A 117 -8.66 -17.12 22.60
N LEU A 118 -8.43 -18.42 22.75
CA LEU A 118 -9.32 -19.49 22.33
C LEU A 118 -9.38 -20.53 23.45
N ASN A 119 -10.54 -21.15 23.66
CA ASN A 119 -10.69 -22.29 24.55
C ASN A 119 -10.64 -23.58 23.73
N ALA A 120 -9.45 -24.15 23.58
CA ALA A 120 -9.25 -25.32 22.71
C ALA A 120 -8.06 -26.18 23.15
N VAL A 121 -8.10 -27.44 22.73
CA VAL A 121 -6.97 -28.36 22.81
C VAL A 121 -6.54 -28.73 21.41
N ILE A 122 -5.23 -28.66 21.15
CA ILE A 122 -4.60 -29.06 19.89
C ILE A 122 -4.03 -30.46 20.10
N MET A 123 -4.35 -31.38 19.20
CA MET A 123 -4.00 -32.79 19.33
C MET A 123 -3.72 -33.44 17.98
N SER A 124 -2.90 -34.48 17.99
CA SER A 124 -2.78 -35.44 16.88
C SER A 124 -3.69 -36.62 17.13
N VAL A 125 -4.42 -37.07 16.12
CA VAL A 125 -5.24 -38.29 16.21
C VAL A 125 -5.48 -38.88 14.82
N ASP A 126 -5.65 -40.19 14.74
CA ASP A 126 -6.16 -40.84 13.54
C ASP A 126 -7.54 -40.27 13.14
N ALA A 127 -7.68 -39.92 11.86
CA ALA A 127 -8.86 -39.26 11.30
C ALA A 127 -10.16 -40.06 11.53
N SER A 128 -10.08 -41.40 11.67
CA SER A 128 -11.26 -42.24 11.97
C SER A 128 -11.90 -41.94 13.34
N ARG A 129 -11.17 -41.30 14.26
CA ARG A 129 -11.64 -40.97 15.61
C ARG A 129 -12.34 -39.61 15.72
N ILE A 130 -12.27 -38.78 14.68
CA ILE A 130 -12.81 -37.40 14.70
C ILE A 130 -14.30 -37.38 15.03
N SER A 131 -15.09 -38.31 14.47
CA SER A 131 -16.53 -38.41 14.75
C SER A 131 -16.83 -38.78 16.20
N ALA A 132 -15.99 -39.62 16.83
CA ALA A 132 -16.13 -39.97 18.24
C ALA A 132 -15.77 -38.78 19.15
N ILE A 133 -14.70 -38.04 18.81
CA ILE A 133 -14.31 -36.82 19.53
C ILE A 133 -15.38 -35.73 19.40
N ALA A 134 -16.01 -35.60 18.23
CA ALA A 134 -17.11 -34.66 18.00
C ALA A 134 -18.35 -34.94 18.86
N GLY A 135 -18.52 -36.20 19.30
CA GLY A 135 -19.60 -36.61 20.21
C GLY A 135 -19.28 -36.40 21.70
N LEU A 136 -18.07 -35.95 22.06
CA LEU A 136 -17.71 -35.73 23.46
C LEU A 136 -18.41 -34.49 24.03
N PRO A 137 -18.72 -34.48 25.34
CA PRO A 137 -19.32 -33.32 26.01
C PRO A 137 -18.48 -32.05 25.83
N ASN A 138 -19.16 -30.93 25.67
CA ASN A 138 -18.58 -29.58 25.53
C ASN A 138 -17.75 -29.34 24.26
N VAL A 139 -17.58 -30.32 23.37
CA VAL A 139 -16.93 -30.09 22.07
C VAL A 139 -17.89 -29.33 21.15
N VAL A 140 -17.44 -28.17 20.65
CA VAL A 140 -18.25 -27.29 19.79
C VAL A 140 -17.78 -27.34 18.34
N SER A 141 -16.48 -27.48 18.10
CA SER A 141 -15.97 -27.62 16.73
C SER A 141 -14.62 -28.32 16.67
N ILE A 142 -14.39 -29.04 15.57
CA ILE A 142 -13.10 -29.67 15.25
C ILE A 142 -12.64 -29.14 13.89
N ARG A 143 -11.44 -28.58 13.83
CA ARG A 143 -10.83 -28.01 12.62
C ARG A 143 -9.39 -28.52 12.46
N PRO A 144 -8.85 -28.65 11.24
CA PRO A 144 -7.44 -28.97 11.07
C PRO A 144 -6.57 -27.82 11.60
N VAL A 145 -5.36 -28.12 12.06
CA VAL A 145 -4.34 -27.10 12.34
C VAL A 145 -3.95 -26.44 11.03
N GLY A 146 -4.12 -25.11 10.95
CA GLY A 146 -3.74 -24.34 9.77
C GLY A 146 -2.23 -24.15 9.70
N VAL A 147 -1.66 -24.34 8.51
CA VAL A 147 -0.30 -23.89 8.20
C VAL A 147 -0.41 -22.48 7.65
N TYR A 148 0.30 -21.54 8.27
CA TYR A 148 0.32 -20.13 7.86
C TYR A 148 1.72 -19.79 7.33
N GLN A 149 1.79 -19.05 6.22
CA GLN A 149 3.03 -18.57 5.63
C GLN A 149 3.24 -17.09 5.95
N LEU A 150 4.50 -16.66 6.01
CA LEU A 150 4.86 -15.26 6.14
C LEU A 150 4.84 -14.61 4.74
N ASP A 151 3.92 -13.69 4.49
CA ASP A 151 3.84 -12.95 3.23
C ASP A 151 4.30 -11.50 3.37
N LEU A 152 5.44 -11.19 2.73
CA LEU A 152 5.86 -9.83 2.36
C LEU A 152 7.06 -9.88 1.39
N SER A 153 6.82 -10.20 0.11
CA SER A 153 7.76 -9.95 -1.02
C SER A 153 7.25 -10.51 -2.36
N GLU A 154 6.15 -10.05 -2.93
CA GLU A 154 5.78 -10.53 -4.28
C GLU A 154 6.60 -9.85 -5.38
N THR A 155 6.98 -8.57 -5.28
CA THR A 155 7.55 -7.85 -6.43
C THR A 155 8.91 -8.38 -6.88
N VAL A 156 9.93 -8.47 -6.00
CA VAL A 156 11.30 -8.88 -6.38
C VAL A 156 11.34 -10.30 -6.97
N PRO A 157 10.65 -11.31 -6.40
CA PRO A 157 10.50 -12.62 -7.04
C PRO A 157 9.66 -12.58 -8.32
N TYR A 158 8.55 -11.84 -8.34
CA TYR A 158 7.63 -11.79 -9.48
C TYR A 158 8.28 -11.22 -10.75
N ILE A 159 9.12 -10.20 -10.62
CA ILE A 159 9.88 -9.64 -11.75
C ILE A 159 11.14 -10.45 -12.09
N GLY A 160 11.40 -11.56 -11.38
CA GLY A 160 12.57 -12.41 -11.58
C GLY A 160 13.88 -11.88 -10.98
N ALA A 161 13.88 -10.69 -10.35
CA ALA A 161 15.07 -10.09 -9.76
C ALA A 161 15.69 -10.95 -8.64
N LYS A 162 14.88 -11.76 -7.95
CA LYS A 162 15.39 -12.70 -6.94
C LYS A 162 16.45 -13.66 -7.51
N ALA A 163 16.28 -14.16 -8.74
CA ALA A 163 17.27 -15.06 -9.35
C ALA A 163 18.61 -14.36 -9.60
N VAL A 164 18.57 -13.06 -9.93
CA VAL A 164 19.76 -12.22 -10.13
C VAL A 164 20.47 -11.94 -8.79
N GLN A 165 19.70 -11.62 -7.74
CA GLN A 165 20.22 -11.44 -6.39
C GLN A 165 20.83 -12.72 -5.81
N ASP A 166 20.18 -13.87 -6.03
CA ASP A 166 20.64 -15.19 -5.58
C ASP A 166 21.92 -15.62 -6.31
N ALA A 167 22.14 -15.12 -7.53
CA ALA A 167 23.40 -15.27 -8.27
C ALA A 167 24.53 -14.34 -7.77
N GLY A 168 24.27 -13.51 -6.75
CA GLY A 168 25.24 -12.62 -6.12
C GLY A 168 25.25 -11.19 -6.66
N PHE A 169 24.41 -10.86 -7.64
CA PHE A 169 24.32 -9.51 -8.19
C PHE A 169 23.30 -8.69 -7.42
N LYS A 170 23.78 -7.89 -6.46
CA LYS A 170 22.94 -7.04 -5.61
C LYS A 170 23.13 -5.54 -5.86
N GLY A 171 23.97 -5.16 -6.82
CA GLY A 171 24.33 -3.77 -7.11
C GLY A 171 25.55 -3.28 -6.32
N ASP A 172 26.32 -4.18 -5.70
CA ASP A 172 27.56 -3.80 -5.01
C ASP A 172 28.53 -3.13 -5.99
N GLY A 173 29.01 -1.95 -5.62
CA GLY A 173 29.91 -1.13 -6.47
C GLY A 173 29.21 -0.30 -7.54
N VAL A 174 27.88 -0.34 -7.61
CA VAL A 174 27.07 0.48 -8.53
C VAL A 174 26.50 1.68 -7.78
N THR A 175 26.55 2.84 -8.42
CA THR A 175 25.97 4.10 -7.95
C THR A 175 24.69 4.43 -8.71
N VAL A 176 23.68 4.91 -7.99
CA VAL A 176 22.39 5.31 -8.56
C VAL A 176 22.05 6.72 -8.12
N ALA A 177 21.86 7.64 -9.05
CA ALA A 177 21.25 8.94 -8.76
C ALA A 177 19.73 8.85 -8.83
N VAL A 178 19.06 9.30 -7.77
CA VAL A 178 17.60 9.43 -7.72
C VAL A 178 17.28 10.91 -7.83
N LEU A 179 16.80 11.34 -9.00
CA LEU A 179 16.37 12.70 -9.29
C LEU A 179 14.88 12.80 -8.95
N ASP A 180 14.58 13.33 -7.76
CA ASP A 180 13.23 13.31 -7.18
C ASP A 180 13.04 14.43 -6.13
N THR A 181 12.25 14.18 -5.10
CA THR A 181 11.96 15.06 -3.94
C THR A 181 13.00 14.99 -2.82
N GLY A 182 14.08 14.22 -3.03
CA GLY A 182 15.15 13.96 -2.06
C GLY A 182 15.20 12.51 -1.60
N ILE A 183 16.05 12.21 -0.61
CA ILE A 183 16.02 10.93 0.12
C ILE A 183 16.15 11.21 1.62
N ASP A 184 15.25 10.67 2.44
CA ASP A 184 15.47 10.59 3.89
C ASP A 184 16.59 9.59 4.19
N TYR A 185 17.83 10.09 4.20
CA TYR A 185 19.02 9.32 4.51
C TYR A 185 19.09 8.85 5.98
N THR A 186 18.20 9.36 6.85
CA THR A 186 18.07 8.88 8.24
C THR A 186 17.19 7.63 8.34
N HIS A 187 16.50 7.25 7.26
CA HIS A 187 15.60 6.11 7.22
C HIS A 187 16.34 4.77 7.42
N LYS A 188 15.72 3.85 8.16
CA LYS A 188 16.31 2.53 8.49
C LYS A 188 16.66 1.68 7.26
N GLU A 189 15.88 1.82 6.17
CA GLU A 189 16.08 1.04 4.96
C GLU A 189 17.35 1.48 4.20
N PHE A 190 17.89 2.65 4.55
CA PHE A 190 19.16 3.18 4.06
C PHE A 190 20.26 3.13 5.12
N GLY A 191 20.05 2.38 6.21
CA GLY A 191 21.06 2.20 7.27
C GLY A 191 21.11 3.32 8.31
N GLY A 192 20.19 4.28 8.24
CA GLY A 192 20.01 5.28 9.30
C GLY A 192 19.26 4.73 10.54
N PRO A 193 19.11 5.54 11.60
CA PRO A 193 18.41 5.11 12.81
C PRO A 193 16.92 4.77 12.61
N GLY A 194 16.27 5.38 11.61
CA GLY A 194 14.84 5.23 11.34
C GLY A 194 13.96 5.72 12.50
N THR A 195 14.40 6.74 13.22
CA THR A 195 13.66 7.36 14.34
C THR A 195 13.20 8.76 13.97
N VAL A 196 12.07 9.18 14.54
CA VAL A 196 11.57 10.56 14.41
C VAL A 196 12.62 11.57 14.88
N ASP A 197 13.31 11.28 15.98
CA ASP A 197 14.37 12.15 16.51
C ASP A 197 15.53 12.34 15.53
N ALA A 198 15.92 11.30 14.78
CA ALA A 198 16.98 11.40 13.78
C ALA A 198 16.51 12.23 12.58
N TYR A 199 15.29 12.02 12.11
CA TYR A 199 14.70 12.81 11.05
C TYR A 199 14.56 14.30 11.44
N GLN A 200 14.10 14.59 12.65
CA GLN A 200 14.00 15.96 13.18
C GLN A 200 15.36 16.62 13.44
N ALA A 201 16.41 15.82 13.65
CA ALA A 201 17.77 16.34 13.74
C ALA A 201 18.23 16.84 12.36
N ALA A 202 17.98 16.07 11.31
CA ALA A 202 18.36 16.37 9.93
C ALA A 202 17.46 17.43 9.27
N TYR A 203 16.15 17.20 9.23
CA TYR A 203 15.21 18.10 8.52
C TYR A 203 14.73 19.28 9.37
N GLY A 204 14.50 19.04 10.67
CA GLY A 204 13.84 20.01 11.55
C GLY A 204 12.33 19.80 11.67
N ALA A 205 11.61 20.88 12.01
CA ALA A 205 10.19 20.81 12.33
C ALA A 205 9.24 21.03 11.13
N ASP A 206 9.65 21.85 10.16
CA ASP A 206 8.87 22.22 8.99
C ASP A 206 9.77 22.75 7.85
N THR A 207 9.17 23.12 6.73
CA THR A 207 9.85 23.57 5.50
C THR A 207 10.64 24.87 5.65
N SER A 208 10.48 25.61 6.76
CA SER A 208 11.23 26.83 7.05
C SER A 208 12.36 26.65 8.06
N ASP A 209 12.53 25.45 8.61
CA ASP A 209 13.56 25.15 9.60
C ASP A 209 14.95 25.20 8.94
N PRO A 210 15.89 26.05 9.39
CA PRO A 210 17.20 26.20 8.75
C PRO A 210 18.00 24.90 8.62
N LYS A 211 17.71 23.89 9.43
CA LYS A 211 18.35 22.57 9.36
C LYS A 211 18.21 21.92 8.00
N ASN A 212 17.07 22.09 7.34
CA ASN A 212 16.80 21.51 6.03
C ASN A 212 17.71 22.02 4.90
N THR A 213 18.54 23.06 5.16
CA THR A 213 19.49 23.61 4.19
C THR A 213 20.96 23.31 4.53
N THR A 214 21.22 22.57 5.60
CA THR A 214 22.59 22.41 6.12
C THR A 214 22.92 20.97 6.43
N VAL A 215 24.04 20.50 5.89
CA VAL A 215 24.63 19.21 6.27
C VAL A 215 25.03 19.23 7.75
N ASP A 216 24.27 18.53 8.56
CA ASP A 216 24.38 18.48 10.03
C ASP A 216 25.36 17.40 10.53
N GLY A 217 26.11 16.80 9.61
CA GLY A 217 27.00 15.67 9.86
C GLY A 217 26.30 14.30 9.86
N LEU A 218 24.98 14.25 9.65
CA LEU A 218 24.24 13.02 9.37
C LEU A 218 24.25 12.66 7.88
N PHE A 219 24.57 13.62 7.01
CA PHE A 219 24.78 13.44 5.59
C PHE A 219 26.20 13.88 5.18
N PRO A 220 26.87 13.15 4.26
CA PRO A 220 26.43 11.89 3.64
C PRO A 220 26.51 10.68 4.58
N THR A 221 25.87 9.59 4.19
CA THR A 221 25.88 8.30 4.91
C THR A 221 26.65 7.23 4.14
N ALA A 222 26.75 6.02 4.69
CA ALA A 222 27.35 4.88 3.98
C ALA A 222 26.55 4.40 2.77
N LYS A 223 25.23 4.68 2.73
CA LYS A 223 24.29 4.21 1.71
C LYS A 223 23.89 5.32 0.74
N VAL A 224 23.57 6.51 1.26
CA VAL A 224 23.35 7.74 0.50
C VAL A 224 24.63 8.56 0.61
N ILE A 225 25.51 8.40 -0.37
CA ILE A 225 26.92 8.80 -0.29
C ILE A 225 27.20 10.24 -0.74
N GLY A 226 26.22 10.89 -1.34
CA GLY A 226 26.30 12.25 -1.83
C GLY A 226 24.96 12.70 -2.39
N GLY A 227 24.91 13.93 -2.89
CA GLY A 227 23.66 14.54 -3.32
C GLY A 227 23.63 16.06 -3.12
N PHE A 228 22.57 16.68 -3.64
CA PHE A 228 22.37 18.12 -3.62
C PHE A 228 20.89 18.47 -3.81
N ASP A 229 20.42 19.55 -3.20
CA ASP A 229 19.10 20.14 -3.45
C ASP A 229 19.22 21.30 -4.46
N PHE A 230 18.63 21.13 -5.64
CA PHE A 230 18.60 22.14 -6.70
C PHE A 230 17.34 23.01 -6.69
N VAL A 231 16.38 22.73 -5.82
CA VAL A 231 15.05 23.36 -5.84
C VAL A 231 14.70 24.08 -4.54
N GLY A 232 15.01 23.49 -3.38
CA GLY A 232 14.56 23.95 -2.08
C GLY A 232 13.09 23.65 -1.79
N GLU A 233 12.63 24.05 -0.60
CA GLU A 233 11.35 23.58 -0.06
C GLU A 233 10.09 24.32 -0.56
N VAL A 234 10.23 25.59 -0.95
CA VAL A 234 9.08 26.50 -1.12
C VAL A 234 8.65 26.72 -2.58
N TRP A 235 9.41 26.25 -3.55
CA TRP A 235 9.03 26.33 -4.97
C TRP A 235 7.72 25.54 -5.22
N PRO A 236 6.81 25.96 -6.12
CA PRO A 236 6.82 27.15 -6.98
C PRO A 236 6.28 28.41 -6.30
N ASP A 237 5.88 28.35 -5.03
CA ASP A 237 5.32 29.50 -4.30
C ASP A 237 6.40 30.50 -3.85
N GLY A 238 7.67 30.09 -3.89
CA GLY A 238 8.85 30.93 -3.76
C GLY A 238 9.89 30.69 -4.86
N ASP A 239 11.00 31.41 -4.75
CA ASP A 239 12.15 31.26 -5.64
C ASP A 239 12.85 29.90 -5.43
N LEU A 240 13.63 29.47 -6.43
CA LEU A 240 14.57 28.36 -6.25
C LEU A 240 15.57 28.71 -5.16
N ALA A 241 15.79 27.77 -4.24
CA ALA A 241 16.74 27.93 -3.14
C ALA A 241 17.65 26.70 -3.05
N PRO A 242 18.62 26.54 -3.97
CA PRO A 242 19.51 25.38 -3.97
C PRO A 242 20.43 25.36 -2.73
N ASP A 243 20.66 24.18 -2.18
CA ASP A 243 21.43 23.97 -0.96
C ASP A 243 22.03 22.53 -0.90
N PRO A 244 22.99 22.26 0.00
CA PRO A 244 23.71 21.00 0.02
C PRO A 244 22.97 19.82 0.66
N ASP A 245 21.77 20.00 1.23
CA ASP A 245 21.05 18.94 1.95
C ASP A 245 19.83 18.41 1.16
N PRO A 246 19.94 17.24 0.49
CA PRO A 246 18.87 16.69 -0.33
C PRO A 246 17.84 15.86 0.48
N ILE A 247 17.67 16.16 1.76
CA ILE A 247 16.73 15.43 2.62
C ILE A 247 15.29 15.54 2.10
N ASP A 248 14.57 14.42 2.14
CA ASP A 248 13.20 14.34 1.65
C ASP A 248 12.19 14.69 2.75
N PHE A 249 11.24 15.55 2.39
CA PHE A 249 10.05 15.84 3.21
C PHE A 249 8.74 15.43 2.53
N ASN A 250 8.76 15.20 1.23
CA ASN A 250 7.59 14.71 0.50
C ASN A 250 7.38 13.21 0.71
N GLY A 251 8.47 12.45 0.70
CA GLY A 251 8.51 11.00 0.83
C GLY A 251 8.55 10.24 -0.50
N HIS A 252 8.24 10.89 -1.63
CA HIS A 252 8.22 10.22 -2.94
C HIS A 252 9.60 9.70 -3.33
N GLY A 253 10.66 10.52 -3.19
CA GLY A 253 12.02 10.13 -3.54
C GLY A 253 12.59 9.07 -2.61
N THR A 254 12.28 9.17 -1.30
CA THR A 254 12.59 8.13 -0.30
C THR A 254 11.94 6.80 -0.67
N HIS A 255 10.67 6.82 -1.09
CA HIS A 255 9.95 5.62 -1.50
C HIS A 255 10.53 5.02 -2.79
N VAL A 256 10.88 5.84 -3.78
CA VAL A 256 11.54 5.43 -5.02
C VAL A 256 12.90 4.79 -4.73
N ALA A 257 13.72 5.41 -3.88
CA ALA A 257 15.02 4.87 -3.48
C ALA A 257 14.89 3.52 -2.74
N ASP A 258 13.85 3.34 -1.93
CA ASP A 258 13.60 2.09 -1.21
C ASP A 258 13.31 0.93 -2.19
N ILE A 259 12.48 1.19 -3.21
CA ILE A 259 12.19 0.22 -4.29
C ILE A 259 13.48 -0.21 -4.99
N ILE A 260 14.34 0.75 -5.33
CA ILE A 260 15.59 0.49 -6.05
C ILE A 260 16.54 -0.31 -5.17
N GLY A 261 16.80 0.13 -3.95
CA GLY A 261 17.97 -0.32 -3.19
C GLY A 261 17.87 -0.18 -1.69
N GLY A 262 16.68 -0.07 -1.11
CA GLY A 262 16.47 -0.31 0.32
C GLY A 262 16.86 -1.74 0.72
N VAL A 263 16.75 -2.12 2.00
CA VAL A 263 17.21 -3.44 2.49
C VAL A 263 16.54 -4.60 1.73
N LYS A 264 15.32 -4.39 1.22
CA LYS A 264 14.58 -5.35 0.39
C LYS A 264 14.35 -4.88 -1.05
N GLY A 265 15.05 -3.85 -1.49
CA GLY A 265 14.96 -3.31 -2.85
C GLY A 265 15.45 -4.31 -3.91
N VAL A 266 15.30 -3.92 -5.17
CA VAL A 266 15.75 -4.73 -6.32
C VAL A 266 17.27 -4.94 -6.32
N ALA A 267 18.04 -3.93 -5.91
CA ALA A 267 19.49 -3.93 -5.85
C ALA A 267 19.97 -3.37 -4.49
N PRO A 268 19.89 -4.16 -3.39
CA PRO A 268 20.15 -3.66 -2.04
C PRO A 268 21.61 -3.26 -1.77
N GLY A 269 22.55 -3.58 -2.65
CA GLY A 269 23.97 -3.25 -2.57
C GLY A 269 24.38 -1.92 -3.21
N VAL A 270 23.49 -1.26 -3.96
CA VAL A 270 23.79 0.02 -4.61
C VAL A 270 24.09 1.13 -3.60
N LYS A 271 24.80 2.17 -4.02
CA LYS A 271 24.93 3.42 -3.28
C LYS A 271 24.16 4.53 -4.00
N PHE A 272 23.57 5.44 -3.24
CA PHE A 272 22.73 6.50 -3.80
C PHE A 272 23.41 7.85 -3.82
N TYR A 273 23.15 8.60 -4.90
CA TYR A 273 23.18 10.06 -4.90
C TYR A 273 21.75 10.57 -4.78
N ALA A 274 21.46 11.32 -3.73
CA ALA A 274 20.15 11.95 -3.52
C ALA A 274 20.12 13.30 -4.25
N VAL A 275 19.33 13.42 -5.31
CA VAL A 275 19.33 14.64 -6.13
C VAL A 275 17.93 15.23 -6.11
N LYS A 276 17.76 16.29 -5.33
CA LYS A 276 16.46 16.90 -5.10
C LYS A 276 16.19 17.97 -6.16
N VAL A 277 15.17 17.75 -6.98
CA VAL A 277 14.79 18.57 -8.15
C VAL A 277 13.29 18.90 -8.18
N CYS A 278 12.53 18.26 -7.28
CA CYS A 278 11.12 18.51 -7.03
C CYS A 278 10.98 18.99 -5.58
N SER A 279 10.24 20.08 -5.36
CA SER A 279 10.06 20.60 -4.00
C SER A 279 9.08 19.74 -3.21
N SER A 280 9.13 19.84 -1.89
CA SER A 280 8.26 19.04 -1.04
C SER A 280 6.80 19.51 -1.04
N VAL A 281 6.56 20.77 -1.42
CA VAL A 281 5.24 21.42 -1.42
C VAL A 281 4.54 21.38 -2.79
N ALA A 282 5.18 20.81 -3.81
CA ALA A 282 4.65 20.76 -5.17
C ALA A 282 4.59 19.33 -5.72
N SER A 283 3.61 19.09 -6.61
CA SER A 283 3.54 17.84 -7.39
C SER A 283 4.31 17.91 -8.70
N SER A 284 5.10 18.96 -8.91
CA SER A 284 5.87 19.24 -10.13
C SER A 284 7.34 19.43 -9.79
N CYS A 285 8.20 19.31 -10.78
CA CYS A 285 9.64 19.48 -10.65
C CYS A 285 10.10 20.68 -11.50
N ASN A 286 11.20 21.31 -11.10
CA ASN A 286 11.69 22.48 -11.81
C ASN A 286 12.64 22.08 -12.94
N GLY A 287 12.40 22.57 -14.17
CA GLY A 287 13.23 22.24 -15.34
C GLY A 287 14.68 22.72 -15.25
N ILE A 288 14.95 23.86 -14.60
CA ILE A 288 16.31 24.36 -14.37
C ILE A 288 17.05 23.43 -13.40
N ALA A 289 16.40 23.10 -12.28
CA ALA A 289 16.93 22.17 -11.29
C ALA A 289 17.26 20.80 -11.92
N LEU A 290 16.37 20.30 -12.79
CA LEU A 290 16.58 19.05 -13.53
C LEU A 290 17.81 19.09 -14.44
N LEU A 291 17.99 20.16 -15.21
CA LEU A 291 19.15 20.28 -16.11
C LEU A 291 20.45 20.40 -15.32
N GLN A 292 20.47 21.17 -14.23
CA GLN A 292 21.64 21.27 -13.34
C GLN A 292 21.96 19.94 -12.65
N ALA A 293 20.92 19.20 -12.26
CA ALA A 293 21.07 17.86 -11.71
C ALA A 293 21.67 16.87 -12.72
N MET A 294 21.32 16.98 -14.01
CA MET A 294 21.93 16.15 -15.06
C MET A 294 23.43 16.43 -15.21
N ASP A 295 23.89 17.68 -15.08
CA ASP A 295 25.32 17.99 -15.04
C ASP A 295 25.98 17.41 -13.78
N PHE A 296 25.36 17.60 -12.61
CA PHE A 296 25.86 17.10 -11.33
C PHE A 296 26.06 15.58 -11.31
N ILE A 297 25.15 14.80 -11.90
CA ILE A 297 25.30 13.33 -11.89
C ILE A 297 26.42 12.83 -12.81
N LEU A 298 26.92 13.66 -13.72
CA LEU A 298 28.06 13.33 -14.58
C LEU A 298 29.39 13.72 -13.93
N ASP A 299 29.39 14.66 -12.99
CA ASP A 299 30.55 15.10 -12.21
C ASP A 299 30.10 15.41 -10.77
N PRO A 300 29.81 14.37 -9.97
CA PRO A 300 29.26 14.56 -8.62
C PRO A 300 30.25 15.18 -7.64
N ASN A 301 31.55 15.18 -7.96
CA ASN A 301 32.58 15.78 -7.11
C ASN A 301 32.94 17.23 -7.52
N GLY A 302 32.56 17.65 -8.73
CA GLY A 302 32.72 19.01 -9.26
C GLY A 302 34.13 19.38 -9.69
N ASP A 303 34.99 18.41 -10.02
CA ASP A 303 36.38 18.64 -10.43
C ASP A 303 36.58 18.78 -11.95
N GLY A 304 35.51 18.59 -12.73
CA GLY A 304 35.48 18.66 -14.19
C GLY A 304 35.89 17.37 -14.90
N ASP A 305 36.17 16.28 -14.16
CA ASP A 305 36.40 14.94 -14.70
C ASP A 305 35.16 14.06 -14.55
N ILE A 306 34.48 13.79 -15.66
CA ILE A 306 33.27 12.96 -15.69
C ILE A 306 33.52 11.45 -15.55
N SER A 307 34.74 11.04 -15.16
CA SER A 307 35.09 9.63 -14.96
C SER A 307 34.45 9.01 -13.72
N ASP A 308 33.93 9.84 -12.81
CA ASP A 308 33.18 9.45 -11.62
C ASP A 308 31.66 9.66 -11.77
N ALA A 309 31.17 9.86 -13.00
CA ALA A 309 29.76 9.88 -13.34
C ALA A 309 29.03 8.67 -12.73
N VAL A 310 27.80 8.88 -12.27
CA VAL A 310 26.99 7.79 -11.71
C VAL A 310 26.69 6.72 -12.75
N ASP A 311 26.51 5.47 -12.32
CA ASP A 311 26.24 4.36 -13.24
C ASP A 311 24.79 4.36 -13.76
N VAL A 312 23.85 4.76 -12.90
CA VAL A 312 22.41 4.74 -13.19
C VAL A 312 21.73 6.02 -12.72
N VAL A 313 20.82 6.55 -13.53
CA VAL A 313 19.94 7.68 -13.19
C VAL A 313 18.49 7.21 -13.23
N ASN A 314 17.76 7.42 -12.13
CA ASN A 314 16.33 7.20 -12.06
C ASN A 314 15.58 8.54 -12.03
N LEU A 315 14.63 8.70 -12.94
CA LEU A 315 13.75 9.86 -13.09
C LEU A 315 12.30 9.42 -12.94
N SER A 316 11.75 9.50 -11.72
CA SER A 316 10.33 9.21 -11.46
C SER A 316 9.45 10.44 -11.61
N LEU A 317 9.67 11.14 -12.72
CA LEU A 317 9.06 12.41 -13.09
C LEU A 317 8.97 12.52 -14.62
N GLY A 318 8.16 13.45 -15.10
CA GLY A 318 8.13 13.78 -16.51
C GLY A 318 7.04 14.79 -16.86
N SER A 319 7.03 15.17 -18.13
CA SER A 319 5.99 16.03 -18.71
C SER A 319 5.32 15.30 -19.88
N ALA A 320 4.00 15.20 -19.85
CA ALA A 320 3.22 14.49 -20.87
C ALA A 320 3.43 15.05 -22.28
N TYR A 321 3.18 14.21 -23.29
CA TYR A 321 3.44 14.51 -24.70
C TYR A 321 4.91 14.85 -24.96
N GLY A 322 5.82 14.01 -24.46
CA GLY A 322 7.25 14.18 -24.59
C GLY A 322 7.70 14.35 -26.04
N GLN A 323 8.64 15.27 -26.24
CA GLN A 323 9.23 15.60 -27.53
C GLN A 323 10.74 15.41 -27.45
N ARG A 324 11.38 15.07 -28.57
CA ARG A 324 12.85 14.93 -28.62
C ARG A 324 13.54 16.28 -28.44
N GLU A 325 12.88 17.35 -28.83
CA GLU A 325 13.35 18.73 -28.78
C GLU A 325 13.36 19.31 -27.36
N ASP A 326 12.93 18.56 -26.35
CA ASP A 326 13.04 18.94 -24.95
C ASP A 326 14.50 18.85 -24.47
N ASP A 327 15.00 19.90 -23.81
CA ASP A 327 16.41 19.96 -23.41
C ASP A 327 16.80 18.84 -22.42
N LEU A 328 15.86 18.42 -21.56
CA LEU A 328 16.09 17.29 -20.65
C LEU A 328 16.14 15.95 -21.42
N SER A 329 15.39 15.82 -22.52
CA SER A 329 15.51 14.67 -23.43
C SER A 329 16.90 14.60 -24.08
N GLU A 330 17.45 15.72 -24.52
CA GLU A 330 18.82 15.75 -25.09
C GLU A 330 19.88 15.49 -24.02
N ALA A 331 19.76 16.07 -22.82
CA ALA A 331 20.68 15.84 -21.72
C ALA A 331 20.72 14.36 -21.30
N THR A 332 19.56 13.73 -21.16
CA THR A 332 19.47 12.29 -20.85
C THR A 332 20.00 11.42 -21.97
N ALA A 333 19.75 11.76 -23.24
CA ALA A 333 20.36 11.05 -24.38
C ALA A 333 21.89 11.09 -24.34
N ASN A 334 22.47 12.24 -24.00
CA ASN A 334 23.92 12.41 -23.90
C ASN A 334 24.53 11.65 -22.71
N ALA A 335 23.86 11.61 -21.56
CA ALA A 335 24.26 10.77 -20.43
C ALA A 335 24.29 9.27 -20.82
N VAL A 336 23.27 8.80 -21.55
CA VAL A 336 23.26 7.42 -22.07
C VAL A 336 24.40 7.16 -23.04
N ARG A 337 24.71 8.10 -23.94
CA ARG A 337 25.83 7.97 -24.89
C ARG A 337 27.19 7.94 -24.19
N LEU A 338 27.32 8.57 -23.02
CA LEU A 338 28.52 8.47 -22.18
C LEU A 338 28.69 7.07 -21.56
N GLY A 339 27.57 6.40 -21.28
CA GLY A 339 27.55 5.07 -20.67
C GLY A 339 26.67 4.96 -19.42
N VAL A 340 26.00 6.03 -19.01
CA VAL A 340 25.09 6.05 -17.87
C VAL A 340 23.75 5.43 -18.24
N ILE A 341 23.21 4.52 -17.42
CA ILE A 341 21.88 3.96 -17.68
C ILE A 341 20.83 4.95 -17.17
N VAL A 342 19.99 5.49 -18.06
CA VAL A 342 18.89 6.38 -17.67
C VAL A 342 17.56 5.64 -17.75
N VAL A 343 16.81 5.66 -16.65
CA VAL A 343 15.48 5.06 -16.51
C VAL A 343 14.48 6.17 -16.14
N ALA A 344 13.41 6.30 -16.91
CA ALA A 344 12.40 7.33 -16.69
C ALA A 344 10.97 6.76 -16.74
N ALA A 345 10.09 7.27 -15.88
CA ALA A 345 8.69 6.87 -15.84
C ALA A 345 7.95 7.35 -17.10
N ALA A 346 7.09 6.50 -17.67
CA ALA A 346 6.35 6.81 -18.90
C ALA A 346 5.24 7.88 -18.73
N GLY A 347 4.88 8.21 -17.49
CA GLY A 347 3.81 9.15 -17.15
C GLY A 347 2.55 8.46 -16.60
N ASN A 348 1.69 9.26 -15.95
CA ASN A 348 0.45 8.82 -15.29
C ASN A 348 -0.80 9.48 -15.91
N GLU A 349 -0.68 10.07 -17.09
CA GLU A 349 -1.72 10.87 -17.75
C GLU A 349 -2.71 10.02 -18.55
N ALA A 350 -3.00 8.82 -18.05
CA ALA A 350 -3.96 7.86 -18.62
C ALA A 350 -3.64 7.42 -20.07
N ASN A 351 -4.64 6.92 -20.78
CA ASN A 351 -4.51 6.20 -22.06
C ASN A 351 -4.75 7.09 -23.29
N HIS A 352 -4.05 8.22 -23.37
CA HIS A 352 -4.11 9.10 -24.53
C HIS A 352 -3.06 8.71 -25.59
N PRO A 353 -3.37 8.78 -26.90
CA PRO A 353 -2.36 8.58 -27.93
C PRO A 353 -1.19 9.55 -27.78
N TYR A 354 0.04 9.04 -27.90
CA TYR A 354 1.29 9.82 -27.83
C TYR A 354 1.54 10.54 -26.48
N ILE A 355 0.90 10.10 -25.40
CA ILE A 355 0.96 10.79 -24.10
C ILE A 355 2.26 10.58 -23.32
N VAL A 356 3.08 9.60 -23.72
CA VAL A 356 4.34 9.22 -23.04
C VAL A 356 5.18 10.45 -22.74
N SER A 357 5.72 10.52 -21.53
CA SER A 357 6.35 11.73 -20.99
C SER A 357 7.79 11.94 -21.47
N SER A 358 8.22 13.21 -21.55
CA SER A 358 9.65 13.57 -21.57
C SER A 358 10.22 13.42 -20.15
N PRO A 359 11.45 12.89 -19.96
CA PRO A 359 12.41 12.45 -20.98
C PRO A 359 12.28 10.98 -21.41
N SER A 360 11.27 10.25 -20.93
CA SER A 360 11.11 8.82 -21.22
C SER A 360 10.84 8.51 -22.70
N THR A 361 10.36 9.48 -23.49
CA THR A 361 10.16 9.36 -24.94
C THR A 361 11.45 9.29 -25.75
N THR A 362 12.59 9.61 -25.14
CA THR A 362 13.90 9.58 -25.79
C THR A 362 14.31 8.14 -26.11
N PRO A 363 14.68 7.80 -27.36
CA PRO A 363 15.01 6.42 -27.74
C PRO A 363 16.15 5.78 -26.93
N GLU A 364 17.08 6.58 -26.43
CA GLU A 364 18.20 6.16 -25.60
C GLU A 364 17.78 5.80 -24.16
N VAL A 365 16.65 6.32 -23.67
CA VAL A 365 16.19 6.19 -22.29
C VAL A 365 15.29 4.96 -22.13
N ILE A 366 15.43 4.25 -21.00
CA ILE A 366 14.52 3.16 -20.65
C ILE A 366 13.22 3.76 -20.10
N SER A 367 12.17 3.77 -20.94
CA SER A 367 10.82 4.18 -20.52
C SER A 367 10.11 3.04 -19.77
N VAL A 368 9.57 3.35 -18.58
CA VAL A 368 8.92 2.35 -17.71
C VAL A 368 7.43 2.66 -17.53
N ALA A 369 6.58 1.70 -17.93
CA ALA A 369 5.16 1.70 -17.63
C ALA A 369 4.87 0.91 -16.34
N GLN A 370 3.75 1.21 -15.68
CA GLN A 370 3.34 0.57 -14.43
C GLN A 370 2.40 -0.63 -14.69
N THR A 371 2.58 -1.70 -13.90
CA THR A 371 1.66 -2.84 -13.81
C THR A 371 1.49 -3.29 -12.36
N GLN A 372 0.46 -4.07 -12.08
CA GLN A 372 0.08 -4.51 -10.73
C GLN A 372 0.51 -5.97 -10.49
N VAL A 373 0.98 -6.27 -9.27
CA VAL A 373 1.26 -7.64 -8.84
C VAL A 373 -0.02 -8.35 -8.37
N PRO A 374 -0.14 -9.68 -8.49
CA PRO A 374 -1.33 -10.41 -8.06
C PRO A 374 -1.71 -10.21 -6.58
N SER A 375 -0.75 -9.96 -5.68
CA SER A 375 -1.04 -9.64 -4.26
C SER A 375 -1.49 -8.20 -3.99
N ALA A 376 -1.64 -7.34 -4.99
CA ALA A 376 -2.07 -5.96 -4.75
C ALA A 376 -3.43 -5.97 -4.03
N LYS A 377 -3.46 -5.43 -2.80
CA LYS A 377 -4.67 -5.38 -1.99
C LYS A 377 -5.44 -4.11 -2.35
N ARG A 378 -6.73 -4.26 -2.66
CA ARG A 378 -7.66 -3.13 -2.78
C ARG A 378 -8.54 -3.05 -1.53
N PHE A 379 -8.99 -1.84 -1.19
CA PHE A 379 -9.86 -1.61 -0.04
C PHE A 379 -11.33 -1.64 -0.49
N PRO A 380 -12.07 -2.75 -0.33
CA PRO A 380 -13.42 -2.83 -0.86
C PRO A 380 -14.37 -1.86 -0.15
N LEU A 381 -15.23 -1.19 -0.91
CA LEU A 381 -16.45 -0.61 -0.36
C LEU A 381 -17.50 -1.73 -0.24
N VAL A 382 -18.05 -1.91 0.95
CA VAL A 382 -19.13 -2.87 1.20
C VAL A 382 -20.40 -2.09 1.52
N ILE A 383 -21.40 -2.20 0.64
CA ILE A 383 -22.70 -1.59 0.86
C ILE A 383 -23.65 -2.66 1.39
N ASN A 384 -24.16 -2.44 2.61
CA ASN A 384 -25.08 -3.35 3.29
C ASN A 384 -26.56 -2.98 3.09
N SER A 385 -26.85 -1.76 2.63
CA SER A 385 -28.20 -1.27 2.35
C SER A 385 -28.17 0.03 1.54
N PRO A 386 -29.24 0.34 0.77
CA PRO A 386 -30.45 -0.47 0.59
C PRO A 386 -30.20 -1.66 -0.35
N ALA A 387 -31.10 -2.65 -0.34
CA ALA A 387 -30.89 -3.97 -0.97
C ALA A 387 -30.57 -3.91 -2.47
N GLU A 388 -31.00 -2.85 -3.14
CA GLU A 388 -30.83 -2.64 -4.57
C GLU A 388 -29.37 -2.40 -4.97
N ILE A 389 -28.55 -1.92 -4.04
CA ILE A 389 -27.12 -1.61 -4.27
C ILE A 389 -26.21 -2.35 -3.29
N THR A 390 -26.70 -3.41 -2.65
CA THR A 390 -25.84 -4.22 -1.78
C THR A 390 -24.77 -4.94 -2.58
N GLY A 391 -23.53 -4.92 -2.09
CA GLY A 391 -22.45 -5.59 -2.78
C GLY A 391 -21.06 -5.21 -2.29
N HIS A 392 -20.07 -5.89 -2.87
CA HIS A 392 -18.66 -5.60 -2.70
C HIS A 392 -18.17 -4.86 -3.95
N TYR A 393 -17.78 -3.60 -3.76
CA TYR A 393 -17.25 -2.75 -4.80
C TYR A 393 -15.73 -2.68 -4.63
N LEU A 394 -15.01 -3.36 -5.53
CA LEU A 394 -13.56 -3.56 -5.42
C LEU A 394 -12.73 -2.51 -6.19
N ASN A 395 -13.37 -1.77 -7.10
CA ASN A 395 -12.68 -0.72 -7.87
C ASN A 395 -12.71 0.58 -7.07
N THR A 396 -11.81 0.69 -6.11
CA THR A 396 -11.73 1.79 -5.14
C THR A 396 -10.27 2.19 -4.95
N GLU A 397 -10.03 3.40 -4.49
CA GLU A 397 -8.69 3.91 -4.18
C GLU A 397 -8.68 4.63 -2.82
N THR A 398 -7.50 4.83 -2.23
CA THR A 398 -7.31 5.62 -1.01
C THR A 398 -6.37 6.80 -1.26
N VAL A 399 -6.41 7.80 -0.38
CA VAL A 399 -5.41 8.87 -0.37
C VAL A 399 -4.33 8.59 0.66
N GLY A 400 -3.07 8.88 0.34
CA GLY A 400 -1.92 8.59 1.21
C GLY A 400 -1.91 9.40 2.52
N TRP A 401 -2.48 10.61 2.50
CA TRP A 401 -2.57 11.51 3.66
C TRP A 401 -3.80 11.27 4.56
N ALA A 402 -4.72 10.39 4.16
CA ALA A 402 -5.84 9.92 4.97
C ALA A 402 -6.17 8.44 4.67
N PRO A 403 -5.20 7.53 4.88
CA PRO A 403 -5.29 6.17 4.39
C PRO A 403 -6.33 5.36 5.16
N ILE A 404 -6.85 4.31 4.52
CA ILE A 404 -7.59 3.25 5.22
C ILE A 404 -6.61 2.42 6.06
N VAL A 405 -6.72 2.51 7.39
CA VAL A 405 -5.85 1.76 8.31
C VAL A 405 -6.62 0.65 9.01
N SER A 406 -7.75 1.02 9.61
CA SER A 406 -8.62 0.09 10.35
C SER A 406 -9.94 -0.19 9.64
N GLY A 407 -10.27 0.62 8.63
CA GLY A 407 -11.59 0.63 8.01
C GLY A 407 -12.58 1.43 8.84
N PHE A 408 -13.66 1.86 8.19
CA PHE A 408 -14.79 2.51 8.84
C PHE A 408 -16.10 1.85 8.43
N THR A 409 -17.13 1.97 9.27
CA THR A 409 -18.47 1.49 8.98
C THR A 409 -19.48 2.41 9.64
N GLY A 410 -20.49 2.83 8.89
CA GLY A 410 -21.59 3.63 9.40
C GLY A 410 -22.52 4.07 8.29
N ASP A 411 -23.62 4.72 8.68
CA ASP A 411 -24.56 5.29 7.72
C ASP A 411 -23.87 6.34 6.86
N ILE A 412 -24.18 6.33 5.56
CA ILE A 412 -23.66 7.30 4.62
C ILE A 412 -24.58 8.51 4.53
N VAL A 413 -24.00 9.71 4.41
CA VAL A 413 -24.76 10.94 4.18
C VAL A 413 -24.09 11.78 3.10
N PHE A 414 -24.87 12.17 2.10
CA PHE A 414 -24.38 13.02 1.02
C PHE A 414 -24.32 14.47 1.46
N VAL A 415 -23.15 15.09 1.33
CA VAL A 415 -22.91 16.48 1.78
C VAL A 415 -22.66 17.47 0.63
N GLY A 416 -22.72 17.02 -0.61
CA GLY A 416 -22.43 17.83 -1.80
C GLY A 416 -20.95 17.78 -2.19
N ARG A 417 -20.42 18.86 -2.82
CA ARG A 417 -18.98 18.96 -3.11
C ARG A 417 -18.19 19.32 -1.85
N GLY A 418 -18.78 20.04 -0.90
CA GLY A 418 -18.23 20.18 0.44
C GLY A 418 -16.95 21.00 0.56
N CYS A 419 -16.68 21.90 -0.39
CA CYS A 419 -15.57 22.84 -0.31
C CYS A 419 -15.80 23.86 0.80
N PRO A 420 -14.79 24.20 1.62
CA PRO A 420 -14.93 25.27 2.60
C PRO A 420 -15.12 26.62 1.87
N ALA A 421 -15.79 27.56 2.52
CA ALA A 421 -16.28 28.78 1.86
C ALA A 421 -15.18 29.67 1.27
N ASP A 422 -13.98 29.64 1.89
CA ASP A 422 -12.77 30.32 1.46
C ASP A 422 -12.04 29.64 0.29
N ALA A 423 -12.36 28.36 0.02
CA ALA A 423 -11.82 27.62 -1.12
C ALA A 423 -12.68 27.73 -2.40
N VAL A 424 -13.85 28.37 -2.31
CA VAL A 424 -14.73 28.63 -3.46
C VAL A 424 -14.40 30.01 -4.03
N LYS A 425 -14.04 30.08 -5.32
CA LYS A 425 -13.63 31.33 -5.96
C LYS A 425 -14.86 32.14 -6.43
N PRO A 426 -14.77 33.48 -6.52
CA PRO A 426 -15.82 34.29 -7.11
C PRO A 426 -16.16 33.82 -8.54
N GLY A 427 -17.41 33.44 -8.78
CA GLY A 427 -17.88 32.90 -10.06
C GLY A 427 -18.02 31.38 -10.11
N ASP A 428 -17.53 30.66 -9.10
CA ASP A 428 -17.81 29.22 -8.97
C ASP A 428 -19.30 28.98 -8.65
N PRO A 429 -19.88 27.83 -9.05
CA PRO A 429 -21.22 27.45 -8.64
C PRO A 429 -21.34 27.37 -7.12
N GLU A 430 -22.52 27.66 -6.58
CA GLU A 430 -22.79 27.51 -5.14
C GLU A 430 -22.42 26.10 -4.64
N ASP A 431 -21.77 26.02 -3.47
CA ASP A 431 -21.40 24.75 -2.83
C ASP A 431 -22.00 24.65 -1.42
N PRO A 432 -23.33 24.51 -1.30
CA PRO A 432 -23.98 24.34 -0.01
C PRO A 432 -23.58 23.00 0.61
N TYR A 433 -23.32 23.02 1.92
CA TYR A 433 -23.09 21.79 2.68
C TYR A 433 -24.42 21.15 3.05
N LEU A 434 -24.81 20.12 2.30
CA LEU A 434 -26.19 19.66 2.23
C LEU A 434 -26.67 18.94 3.50
N ALA A 435 -25.75 18.39 4.28
CA ALA A 435 -26.08 17.60 5.47
C ALA A 435 -24.93 17.57 6.49
N ASN A 436 -25.27 17.25 7.74
CA ASN A 436 -24.29 17.08 8.81
C ASN A 436 -23.77 15.63 8.87
N PRO A 437 -22.47 15.37 8.71
CA PRO A 437 -21.89 14.03 8.76
C PRO A 437 -21.50 13.54 10.17
N ALA A 438 -21.80 14.28 11.23
CA ALA A 438 -21.44 13.87 12.60
C ALA A 438 -21.86 12.42 12.93
N GLY A 439 -20.88 11.56 13.24
CA GLY A 439 -21.07 10.15 13.55
C GLY A 439 -21.34 9.24 12.34
N LYS A 440 -21.26 9.78 11.12
CA LYS A 440 -21.60 9.12 9.85
C LYS A 440 -20.45 9.17 8.85
N VAL A 441 -20.58 8.40 7.77
CA VAL A 441 -19.67 8.47 6.62
C VAL A 441 -20.12 9.60 5.72
N ALA A 442 -19.24 10.58 5.47
CA ALA A 442 -19.55 11.67 4.55
C ALA A 442 -19.34 11.19 3.11
N PHE A 443 -20.38 11.29 2.27
CA PHE A 443 -20.29 11.09 0.83
C PHE A 443 -20.15 12.43 0.12
N ILE A 444 -19.05 12.60 -0.60
CA ILE A 444 -18.62 13.89 -1.16
C ILE A 444 -18.34 13.74 -2.65
N ASP A 445 -18.87 14.66 -3.45
CA ASP A 445 -18.55 14.73 -4.88
C ASP A 445 -17.18 15.41 -5.13
N ARG A 446 -16.42 14.85 -6.06
CA ARG A 446 -15.22 15.50 -6.60
C ARG A 446 -15.55 16.84 -7.26
N GLY A 447 -14.67 17.83 -7.07
CA GLY A 447 -14.65 19.08 -7.85
C GLY A 447 -14.70 20.34 -7.00
N GLY A 448 -14.40 21.50 -7.57
CA GLY A 448 -14.44 22.80 -6.88
C GLY A 448 -13.18 23.15 -6.07
N CYS A 449 -12.67 22.24 -5.25
CA CYS A 449 -11.48 22.47 -4.41
C CYS A 449 -10.69 21.17 -4.19
N ALA A 450 -9.52 21.29 -3.56
CA ALA A 450 -8.68 20.15 -3.20
C ALA A 450 -9.43 19.15 -2.31
N VAL A 451 -9.18 17.85 -2.54
CA VAL A 451 -9.87 16.76 -1.82
C VAL A 451 -9.55 16.78 -0.33
N SER A 452 -8.33 17.13 0.05
CA SER A 452 -7.92 17.23 1.46
C SER A 452 -8.73 18.27 2.24
N LEU A 453 -9.09 19.39 1.63
CA LEU A 453 -9.92 20.43 2.28
C LEU A 453 -11.35 19.93 2.54
N LYS A 454 -11.90 19.12 1.63
CA LYS A 454 -13.23 18.49 1.79
C LYS A 454 -13.21 17.50 2.95
N VAL A 455 -12.18 16.65 2.99
CA VAL A 455 -11.97 15.68 4.08
C VAL A 455 -11.78 16.41 5.40
N ASN A 456 -11.00 17.50 5.43
CA ASN A 456 -10.81 18.32 6.62
C ASN A 456 -12.11 18.89 7.16
N ARG A 457 -12.94 19.45 6.27
CA ARG A 457 -14.26 19.97 6.63
C ARG A 457 -15.17 18.88 7.19
N ALA A 458 -15.22 17.72 6.54
CA ALA A 458 -16.04 16.60 6.99
C ALA A 458 -15.56 16.03 8.34
N ALA A 459 -14.24 15.88 8.52
CA ALA A 459 -13.63 15.44 9.77
C ALA A 459 -13.94 16.39 10.92
N LYS A 460 -13.78 17.72 10.70
CA LYS A 460 -14.15 18.76 11.69
C LYS A 460 -15.65 18.78 12.00
N ALA A 461 -16.49 18.38 11.03
CA ALA A 461 -17.93 18.19 11.24
C ALA A 461 -18.29 16.85 11.92
N GLY A 462 -17.30 16.04 12.31
CA GLY A 462 -17.48 14.81 13.07
C GLY A 462 -17.76 13.57 12.23
N ALA A 463 -17.47 13.60 10.93
CA ALA A 463 -17.52 12.38 10.10
C ALA A 463 -16.60 11.30 10.67
N ILE A 464 -17.01 10.03 10.60
CA ILE A 464 -16.19 8.89 11.02
C ILE A 464 -15.36 8.29 9.88
N GLY A 465 -15.63 8.74 8.65
CA GLY A 465 -14.94 8.35 7.43
C GLY A 465 -15.48 9.14 6.25
N VAL A 466 -14.77 9.14 5.12
CA VAL A 466 -15.19 9.81 3.89
C VAL A 466 -15.21 8.81 2.73
N VAL A 467 -16.26 8.89 1.93
CA VAL A 467 -16.31 8.30 0.58
C VAL A 467 -16.38 9.44 -0.43
N LEU A 468 -15.39 9.54 -1.31
CA LEU A 468 -15.34 10.54 -2.37
C LEU A 468 -15.75 9.91 -3.71
N GLY A 469 -16.82 10.41 -4.32
CA GLY A 469 -17.28 9.99 -5.65
C GLY A 469 -16.63 10.80 -6.77
N LEU A 470 -16.11 10.13 -7.79
CA LEU A 470 -15.71 10.79 -9.03
C LEU A 470 -16.94 11.27 -9.81
N VAL A 471 -16.84 12.44 -10.45
CA VAL A 471 -17.93 13.01 -11.27
C VAL A 471 -17.77 12.74 -12.77
N ALA A 472 -16.61 12.21 -13.16
CA ALA A 472 -16.27 11.80 -14.52
C ALA A 472 -16.01 10.28 -14.55
N PRO A 473 -16.37 9.57 -15.65
CA PRO A 473 -16.04 8.16 -15.80
C PRO A 473 -14.52 7.95 -15.75
N GLY A 474 -14.10 6.83 -15.17
CA GLY A 474 -12.70 6.47 -15.03
C GLY A 474 -12.46 5.65 -13.77
N ASP A 475 -11.28 5.04 -13.69
CA ASP A 475 -10.83 4.37 -12.48
C ASP A 475 -10.66 5.39 -11.33
N PRO A 476 -10.87 4.96 -10.08
CA PRO A 476 -10.60 5.83 -8.94
C PRO A 476 -9.09 6.14 -8.91
N ILE A 477 -8.75 7.40 -8.64
CA ILE A 477 -7.38 7.91 -8.61
C ILE A 477 -7.07 8.44 -7.22
N SER A 478 -5.80 8.39 -6.80
CA SER A 478 -5.36 9.11 -5.60
C SER A 478 -5.28 10.63 -5.86
N PHE A 479 -5.30 11.43 -4.81
CA PHE A 479 -5.24 12.89 -4.89
C PHE A 479 -4.11 13.46 -4.04
N ALA A 480 -3.43 14.48 -4.58
CA ALA A 480 -2.43 15.24 -3.85
C ALA A 480 -3.05 15.96 -2.64
N PHE A 481 -2.21 16.23 -1.64
CA PHE A 481 -2.56 17.01 -0.48
C PHE A 481 -2.64 18.50 -0.85
N GLY A 482 -3.74 19.17 -0.53
CA GLY A 482 -3.95 20.60 -0.81
C GLY A 482 -4.30 21.42 0.43
N GLY A 483 -3.90 20.94 1.62
CA GLY A 483 -4.12 21.63 2.90
C GLY A 483 -5.16 20.97 3.82
N GLY A 484 -5.22 21.46 5.05
CA GLY A 484 -6.01 20.91 6.17
C GLY A 484 -5.11 20.34 7.29
N ASP A 485 -5.69 20.08 8.45
CA ASP A 485 -4.99 19.69 9.70
C ASP A 485 -5.61 18.49 10.43
N THR A 486 -6.77 18.04 9.95
CA THR A 486 -7.64 17.05 10.60
C THR A 486 -8.19 16.17 9.51
N PHE A 487 -7.99 14.86 9.60
CA PHE A 487 -8.38 13.92 8.56
C PHE A 487 -9.03 12.68 9.17
N VAL A 488 -9.85 12.01 8.36
CA VAL A 488 -10.45 10.72 8.65
C VAL A 488 -10.22 9.79 7.47
N GLU A 489 -10.20 8.49 7.74
CA GLU A 489 -9.98 7.46 6.71
C GLU A 489 -10.88 7.72 5.49
N THR A 490 -10.27 7.79 4.29
CA THR A 490 -10.95 8.25 3.07
C THR A 490 -10.82 7.23 1.95
N LEU A 491 -11.95 6.83 1.39
CA LEU A 491 -12.06 5.94 0.23
C LEU A 491 -12.57 6.72 -0.99
N ILE A 492 -12.07 6.38 -2.18
CA ILE A 492 -12.43 7.00 -3.45
C ILE A 492 -13.10 5.93 -4.30
N ILE A 493 -14.23 6.31 -4.90
CA ILE A 493 -15.02 5.43 -5.76
C ILE A 493 -15.19 6.07 -7.15
N THR A 494 -15.42 5.21 -8.15
CA THR A 494 -15.75 5.65 -9.51
C THR A 494 -17.06 6.42 -9.55
N LYS A 495 -17.37 7.04 -10.69
CA LYS A 495 -18.65 7.71 -10.92
C LYS A 495 -19.85 6.75 -10.93
N ASP A 496 -19.64 5.53 -11.40
CA ASP A 496 -20.71 4.57 -11.64
C ASP A 496 -21.05 3.72 -10.40
N GLN A 497 -20.22 3.84 -9.35
CA GLN A 497 -20.43 3.27 -8.02
C GLN A 497 -21.14 4.28 -7.12
#